data_AF-A0A162NK28-F1
#
_entry.id   AF-A0A162NK28-F1
#
_cell.length_a   1.000
_cell.length_b   1.000
_cell.length_c   1.000
_cell.angle_alpha   90.00
_cell.angle_beta   90.00
_cell.angle_gamma   90.00
#
_symmetry.space_group_name_H-M   'P 1'
#
loop_
_entity.id
_entity.type
_entity.pdbx_description
1 polymer ?
#
loop_
_entity_poly.entity_id
_entity_poly.type
_entity_poly.pdbx_seq_one_letter_code
_entity_poly.pdbx_strand_id
1 'polypeptide(L)'
;MNSQKRETPVNNPGGTTYHQEYGKVSNMIECSKMAITYYSDSPGLVPSTLPPPPLINSNDVHFGNGGLPPEWGVRISVWTAMIHYGPWTDRQRSVIQDYFFPSSYRNNVPTPHLLPGQQRAAASFDFHLEFMTEATLRFPTRERSKAYSDDLDIGADGYYTRPYGWLDIKAGADSSVKLIIPYVLGQQGCASTLDINLKDVDVSTSINYASFLQASNFEMKLLMNSPLEWNAHRVWEIKAYTNRPRIFLLRDHIFLFQDMLKDLSSEPLSDILYFIPTTYKFHLDINDPFIYLCVNEHNIISNPNAIDDNSKIYM
;
A
#
# COMPACT_ATOMS: atom_id res chain seq x y z
N MET A 1 45.15 -24.01 -32.93
CA MET A 1 45.35 -24.39 -31.51
C MET A 1 45.35 -23.11 -30.70
N ASN A 2 44.18 -22.63 -30.29
CA ASN A 2 44.04 -21.50 -29.36
C ASN A 2 42.86 -21.83 -28.45
N SER A 3 43.20 -22.33 -27.26
CA SER A 3 42.29 -22.63 -26.17
C SER A 3 41.93 -21.31 -25.49
N GLN A 4 40.72 -20.81 -25.75
CA GLN A 4 40.11 -19.81 -24.86
C GLN A 4 39.62 -20.56 -23.62
N LYS A 5 40.33 -20.33 -22.51
CA LYS A 5 39.93 -20.75 -21.17
C LYS A 5 38.50 -20.25 -20.91
N ARG A 6 37.58 -21.19 -20.68
CA ARG A 6 36.33 -20.91 -19.96
C ARG A 6 36.72 -20.38 -18.58
N GLU A 7 36.35 -19.14 -18.29
CA GLU A 7 36.43 -18.61 -16.94
C GLU A 7 35.49 -19.44 -16.05
N THR A 8 36.06 -19.98 -14.97
CA THR A 8 35.35 -20.67 -13.92
C THR A 8 34.43 -19.69 -13.19
N PRO A 9 33.18 -20.08 -12.85
CA PRO A 9 32.30 -19.22 -12.08
C PRO A 9 32.95 -18.89 -10.72
N VAL A 10 32.87 -17.63 -10.33
CA VAL A 10 33.36 -17.12 -9.06
C VAL A 10 32.64 -17.86 -7.94
N ASN A 11 33.37 -18.76 -7.29
CA ASN A 11 32.89 -19.53 -6.16
C ASN A 11 32.75 -18.56 -4.97
N ASN A 12 31.52 -18.09 -4.72
CA ASN A 12 31.23 -17.12 -3.67
C ASN A 12 31.08 -17.89 -2.34
N PRO A 13 32.09 -17.93 -1.45
CA PRO A 13 32.14 -18.87 -0.33
C PRO A 13 31.31 -18.36 0.87
N GLY A 14 30.01 -18.21 0.63
CA GLY A 14 29.01 -17.66 1.56
C GLY A 14 27.87 -16.87 0.90
N GLY A 15 27.86 -16.71 -0.43
CA GLY A 15 26.84 -15.97 -1.16
C GLY A 15 25.68 -16.84 -1.64
N THR A 16 24.46 -16.29 -1.67
CA THR A 16 23.32 -16.94 -2.33
C THR A 16 23.57 -17.07 -3.84
N THR A 17 23.09 -18.15 -4.45
CA THR A 17 23.21 -18.38 -5.91
C THR A 17 22.36 -17.42 -6.75
N TYR A 18 21.53 -16.60 -6.11
CA TYR A 18 20.63 -15.62 -6.73
C TYR A 18 20.81 -14.23 -6.12
N HIS A 19 20.39 -13.20 -6.85
CA HIS A 19 20.34 -11.81 -6.38
C HIS A 19 19.48 -11.68 -5.12
N GLN A 20 19.96 -11.02 -4.07
CA GLN A 20 19.19 -10.85 -2.82
C GLN A 20 17.89 -10.04 -2.99
N GLU A 21 17.84 -9.21 -4.04
CA GLU A 21 16.73 -8.33 -4.40
C GLU A 21 15.99 -8.81 -5.66
N TYR A 22 15.79 -10.12 -5.79
CA TYR A 22 15.10 -10.73 -6.94
C TYR A 22 13.61 -10.36 -7.08
N GLY A 23 13.01 -9.78 -6.03
CA GLY A 23 11.64 -9.22 -6.06
C GLY A 23 11.57 -7.75 -6.48
N LYS A 24 12.68 -7.17 -6.96
CA LYS A 24 12.75 -5.77 -7.37
C LYS A 24 12.01 -5.53 -8.69
N VAL A 25 11.06 -4.60 -8.66
CA VAL A 25 10.44 -4.03 -9.86
C VAL A 25 10.66 -2.52 -9.81
N SER A 26 11.43 -1.98 -10.76
CA SER A 26 11.77 -0.56 -10.79
C SER A 26 10.72 0.33 -11.45
N ASN A 27 9.86 -0.26 -12.30
CA ASN A 27 8.79 0.50 -12.93
C ASN A 27 7.58 0.58 -12.00
N MET A 28 7.29 1.75 -11.45
CA MET A 28 6.24 1.91 -10.44
C MET A 28 4.84 2.06 -11.03
N ILE A 29 4.68 2.78 -12.14
CA ILE A 29 3.37 3.05 -12.74
C ILE A 29 3.52 3.04 -14.26
N GLU A 30 2.76 2.16 -14.90
CA GLU A 30 2.50 2.18 -16.34
C GLU A 30 1.03 2.54 -16.54
N CYS A 31 0.71 3.48 -17.41
CA CYS A 31 -0.68 3.81 -17.72
C CYS A 31 -0.80 4.35 -19.14
N SER A 32 -1.98 4.21 -19.73
CA SER A 32 -2.27 4.76 -21.07
C SER A 32 -2.36 6.28 -21.07
N LYS A 33 -2.86 6.85 -19.98
CA LYS A 33 -3.00 8.29 -19.75
C LYS A 33 -2.94 8.58 -18.26
N MET A 34 -2.37 9.73 -17.91
CA MET A 34 -2.35 10.29 -16.57
C MET A 34 -2.69 11.77 -16.64
N ALA A 35 -3.55 12.24 -15.74
CA ALA A 35 -3.83 13.66 -15.53
C ALA A 35 -3.51 14.02 -14.08
N ILE A 36 -2.70 15.05 -13.87
CA ILE A 36 -2.32 15.53 -12.54
C ILE A 36 -2.84 16.95 -12.40
N THR A 37 -3.63 17.19 -11.36
CA THR A 37 -4.16 18.50 -10.98
C THR A 37 -3.61 18.86 -9.60
N TYR A 38 -2.61 19.73 -9.58
CA TYR A 38 -2.13 20.37 -8.36
C TYR A 38 -2.88 21.68 -8.15
N TYR A 39 -3.42 21.90 -6.95
CA TYR A 39 -4.12 23.12 -6.59
C TYR A 39 -3.65 23.62 -5.22
N SER A 40 -3.51 24.93 -5.11
CA SER A 40 -3.14 25.62 -3.89
C SER A 40 -3.72 27.03 -3.92
N ASP A 41 -4.59 27.32 -2.96
CA ASP A 41 -5.17 28.64 -2.80
C ASP A 41 -4.15 29.62 -2.22
N SER A 42 -4.16 30.87 -2.72
CA SER A 42 -3.39 31.96 -2.10
C SER A 42 -4.08 32.39 -0.80
N PRO A 43 -3.45 32.21 0.38
CA PRO A 43 -4.10 32.50 1.64
C PRO A 43 -4.28 34.00 1.87
N GLY A 44 -5.53 34.44 2.01
CA GLY A 44 -5.91 35.78 2.43
C GLY A 44 -5.75 36.02 3.94
N LEU A 45 -6.20 37.18 4.42
CA LEU A 45 -6.18 37.52 5.85
C LEU A 45 -7.42 36.97 6.56
N VAL A 46 -7.28 36.65 7.85
CA VAL A 46 -8.39 36.26 8.73
C VAL A 46 -9.34 37.45 8.90
N PRO A 47 -10.64 37.30 8.59
CA PRO A 47 -11.63 38.36 8.70
C PRO A 47 -11.78 38.89 10.14
N SER A 48 -12.00 40.20 10.29
CA SER A 48 -12.26 40.83 11.60
C SER A 48 -13.68 40.60 12.12
N THR A 49 -14.64 40.37 11.23
CA THR A 49 -16.01 39.99 11.56
C THR A 49 -16.16 38.50 11.31
N LEU A 50 -16.24 37.70 12.38
CA LEU A 50 -16.56 36.28 12.27
C LEU A 50 -17.97 36.16 11.66
N PRO A 51 -18.12 35.55 10.47
CA PRO A 51 -19.43 35.08 10.05
C PRO A 51 -20.00 34.14 11.12
N PRO A 52 -21.32 33.99 11.27
CA PRO A 52 -21.87 32.93 12.10
C PRO A 52 -21.22 31.60 11.70
N PRO A 53 -20.84 30.75 12.67
CA PRO A 53 -20.13 29.52 12.37
C PRO A 53 -20.93 28.74 11.33
N PRO A 54 -20.33 28.35 10.19
CA PRO A 54 -21.02 27.44 9.28
C PRO A 54 -21.38 26.17 10.06
N LEU A 55 -22.54 25.59 9.75
CA LEU A 55 -22.98 24.28 10.26
C LEU A 55 -22.03 23.21 9.73
N ILE A 56 -20.83 23.11 10.31
CA ILE A 56 -19.83 22.10 9.98
C ILE A 56 -19.78 21.10 11.13
N ASN A 57 -19.73 19.83 10.77
CA ASN A 57 -19.73 18.71 11.71
C ASN A 57 -18.66 18.90 12.80
N SER A 58 -19.02 18.54 14.03
CA SER A 58 -18.32 18.80 15.30
C SER A 58 -16.89 18.23 15.47
N ASN A 59 -16.27 17.74 14.39
CA ASN A 59 -14.96 17.09 14.43
C ASN A 59 -13.84 17.90 13.74
N ASP A 60 -14.15 19.02 13.08
CA ASP A 60 -13.12 19.87 12.48
C ASP A 60 -12.45 20.75 13.54
N VAL A 61 -11.14 20.63 13.68
CA VAL A 61 -10.34 21.48 14.58
C VAL A 61 -10.30 22.90 14.00
N HIS A 62 -11.22 23.75 14.46
CA HIS A 62 -11.23 25.17 14.10
C HIS A 62 -10.09 25.92 14.80
N PHE A 63 -9.05 26.26 14.02
CA PHE A 63 -7.89 27.03 14.51
C PHE A 63 -7.92 28.51 14.09
N GLY A 64 -9.10 29.05 13.76
CA GLY A 64 -9.27 30.50 13.60
C GLY A 64 -9.20 31.07 12.19
N ASN A 65 -9.34 30.24 11.15
CA ASN A 65 -9.38 30.71 9.75
C ASN A 65 -10.56 31.66 9.41
N GLY A 66 -11.54 31.82 10.32
CA GLY A 66 -12.70 32.72 10.13
C GLY A 66 -13.65 32.33 8.99
N GLY A 67 -13.54 31.10 8.47
CA GLY A 67 -14.29 30.57 7.32
C GLY A 67 -13.65 29.28 6.80
N LEU A 68 -14.02 28.84 5.60
CA LEU A 68 -13.45 27.65 4.95
C LEU A 68 -11.94 27.80 4.73
N PRO A 69 -11.10 26.85 5.16
CA PRO A 69 -9.65 26.95 4.99
C PRO A 69 -9.27 27.03 3.49
N PRO A 70 -8.16 27.70 3.14
CA PRO A 70 -7.57 27.63 1.81
C PRO A 70 -7.32 26.16 1.40
N GLU A 71 -7.66 25.80 0.16
CA GLU A 71 -7.44 24.45 -0.35
C GLU A 71 -5.98 24.21 -0.73
N TRP A 72 -5.48 23.02 -0.44
CA TRP A 72 -4.16 22.57 -0.90
C TRP A 72 -4.19 21.06 -1.14
N GLY A 73 -3.85 20.63 -2.35
CA GLY A 73 -3.88 19.21 -2.67
C GLY A 73 -3.40 18.85 -4.07
N VAL A 74 -3.42 17.54 -4.33
CA VAL A 74 -3.13 16.92 -5.62
C VAL A 74 -4.20 15.90 -5.94
N ARG A 75 -4.75 15.97 -7.16
CA ARG A 75 -5.58 14.92 -7.76
C ARG A 75 -4.84 14.27 -8.90
N ILE A 76 -4.81 12.94 -8.92
CA ILE A 76 -4.23 12.14 -9.99
C ILE A 76 -5.33 11.25 -10.55
N SER A 77 -5.61 11.38 -11.84
CA SER A 77 -6.52 10.49 -12.56
C SER A 77 -5.72 9.64 -13.53
N VAL A 78 -5.91 8.31 -13.50
CA VAL A 78 -5.18 7.36 -14.34
C VAL A 78 -6.13 6.51 -15.18
N TRP A 79 -5.68 6.14 -16.39
CA TRP A 79 -6.40 5.27 -17.32
C TRP A 79 -5.54 4.05 -17.65
N THR A 80 -6.12 2.86 -17.50
CA THR A 80 -5.54 1.54 -17.76
C THR A 80 -4.17 1.44 -17.12
N ALA A 81 -4.15 1.38 -15.79
CA ALA A 81 -2.92 1.50 -15.01
C ALA A 81 -2.43 0.15 -14.47
N MET A 82 -1.12 -0.07 -14.52
CA MET A 82 -0.41 -1.13 -13.82
C MET A 82 0.53 -0.45 -12.81
N ILE A 83 0.23 -0.62 -11.53
CA ILE A 83 0.97 -0.01 -10.42
C ILE A 83 1.75 -1.11 -9.72
N HIS A 84 3.06 -0.95 -9.58
CA HIS A 84 3.93 -1.86 -8.85
C HIS A 84 4.33 -1.24 -7.51
N TYR A 85 3.85 -1.83 -6.41
CA TYR A 85 4.23 -1.41 -5.07
C TYR A 85 4.47 -2.67 -4.22
N GLY A 86 5.73 -3.04 -4.03
CA GLY A 86 6.14 -4.18 -3.21
C GLY A 86 7.17 -3.79 -2.14
N PRO A 87 7.72 -4.76 -1.40
CA PRO A 87 8.65 -4.50 -0.30
C PRO A 87 9.89 -3.71 -0.71
N TRP A 88 10.43 -3.96 -1.91
CA TRP A 88 11.55 -3.18 -2.42
C TRP A 88 11.18 -1.71 -2.65
N THR A 89 10.01 -1.46 -3.27
CA THR A 89 9.50 -0.11 -3.51
C THR A 89 9.25 0.63 -2.20
N ASP A 90 8.69 -0.05 -1.19
CA ASP A 90 8.47 0.53 0.14
C ASP A 90 9.77 0.93 0.84
N ARG A 91 10.82 0.10 0.73
CA ARG A 91 12.18 0.45 1.20
C ARG A 91 12.71 1.71 0.53
N GLN A 92 12.58 1.82 -0.80
CA GLN A 92 13.02 3.01 -1.53
C GLN A 92 12.20 4.24 -1.15
N ARG A 93 10.87 4.10 -0.99
CA ARG A 93 10.00 5.17 -0.48
C ARG A 93 10.50 5.67 0.87
N SER A 94 10.85 4.77 1.80
CA SER A 94 11.38 5.12 3.12
C SER A 94 12.62 6.01 3.03
N VAL A 95 13.61 5.59 2.24
CA VAL A 95 14.86 6.35 2.04
C VAL A 95 14.60 7.73 1.41
N ILE A 96 13.72 7.81 0.41
CA ILE A 96 13.37 9.08 -0.25
C ILE A 96 12.65 9.99 0.73
N GLN A 97 11.70 9.46 1.50
CA GLN A 97 10.95 10.24 2.48
C GLN A 97 11.88 10.78 3.57
N ASP A 98 12.78 9.96 4.12
CA ASP A 98 13.72 10.42 5.14
C ASP A 98 14.70 11.48 4.62
N TYR A 99 15.08 11.40 3.34
CA TYR A 99 15.96 12.38 2.72
C TYR A 99 15.28 13.75 2.52
N PHE A 100 14.07 13.77 1.96
CA PHE A 100 13.36 15.03 1.65
C PHE A 100 12.54 15.58 2.82
N PHE A 101 12.05 14.70 3.70
CA PHE A 101 11.17 15.02 4.82
C PHE A 101 11.63 14.28 6.10
N PRO A 102 12.85 14.57 6.60
CA PRO A 102 13.39 13.90 7.77
C PRO A 102 12.52 14.12 9.00
N SER A 103 12.39 13.09 9.83
CA SER A 103 11.70 13.19 11.12
C SER A 103 12.41 14.20 12.03
N SER A 104 11.66 15.13 12.61
CA SER A 104 12.21 16.16 13.49
C SER A 104 12.60 15.64 14.88
N TYR A 105 12.10 14.46 15.28
CA TYR A 105 12.25 13.82 16.59
C TYR A 105 12.02 14.79 17.76
N ARG A 106 11.02 15.68 17.59
CA ARG A 106 10.64 16.70 18.56
C ARG A 106 9.14 16.67 18.77
N ASN A 107 8.73 16.93 20.00
CA ASN A 107 7.33 17.11 20.32
C ASN A 107 6.78 18.31 19.57
N ASN A 108 5.59 18.13 19.02
CA ASN A 108 4.83 19.21 18.43
C ASN A 108 4.05 19.97 19.50
N VAL A 109 3.65 21.19 19.15
CA VAL A 109 2.79 22.05 19.97
C VAL A 109 1.47 22.20 19.23
N PRO A 110 0.32 22.28 19.93
CA PRO A 110 -0.95 22.57 19.29
C PRO A 110 -0.86 23.82 18.42
N THR A 111 -1.48 23.79 17.24
CA THR A 111 -1.49 24.92 16.33
C THR A 111 -2.18 26.11 17.02
N PRO A 112 -1.50 27.27 17.14
CA PRO A 112 -2.10 28.43 17.77
C PRO A 112 -3.31 28.91 16.99
N HIS A 113 -4.31 29.41 17.70
CA HIS A 113 -5.49 29.98 17.07
C HIS A 113 -5.13 31.28 16.34
N LEU A 114 -5.49 31.39 15.07
CA LEU A 114 -5.24 32.57 14.26
C LEU A 114 -6.09 33.75 14.73
N LEU A 115 -5.49 34.94 14.72
CA LEU A 115 -6.13 36.20 15.07
C LEU A 115 -6.55 36.96 13.80
N PRO A 116 -7.60 37.81 13.88
CA PRO A 116 -7.94 38.71 12.80
C PRO A 116 -6.75 39.51 12.26
N GLY A 117 -6.64 39.60 10.94
CA GLY A 117 -5.52 40.26 10.26
C GLY A 117 -4.26 39.40 10.10
N GLN A 118 -4.18 38.20 10.70
CA GLN A 118 -3.14 37.23 10.37
C GLN A 118 -3.43 36.51 9.05
N GLN A 119 -2.42 35.91 8.45
CA GLN A 119 -2.57 35.12 7.23
C GLN A 119 -3.25 33.80 7.55
N ARG A 120 -4.24 33.43 6.73
CA ARG A 120 -4.93 32.14 6.81
C ARG A 120 -3.96 31.02 6.43
N ALA A 121 -4.24 29.79 6.84
CA ALA A 121 -3.43 28.63 6.49
C ALA A 121 -4.29 27.45 6.05
N ALA A 122 -3.77 26.62 5.15
CA ALA A 122 -4.42 25.36 4.76
C ALA A 122 -4.54 24.44 5.99
N ALA A 123 -5.71 23.80 6.14
CA ALA A 123 -5.97 22.92 7.28
C ALA A 123 -5.38 21.51 7.08
N SER A 124 -5.36 21.05 5.83
CA SER A 124 -4.86 19.73 5.43
C SER A 124 -4.21 19.81 4.05
N PHE A 125 -3.44 18.78 3.74
CA PHE A 125 -3.10 18.41 2.38
C PHE A 125 -4.00 17.26 1.93
N ASP A 126 -4.65 17.44 0.79
CA ASP A 126 -5.58 16.47 0.22
C ASP A 126 -4.94 15.79 -1.00
N PHE A 127 -4.69 14.49 -0.89
CA PHE A 127 -4.27 13.65 -2.01
C PHE A 127 -5.44 12.76 -2.46
N HIS A 128 -5.69 12.71 -3.76
CA HIS A 128 -6.73 11.86 -4.32
C HIS A 128 -6.24 11.19 -5.61
N LEU A 129 -6.29 9.86 -5.64
CA LEU A 129 -6.01 9.04 -6.81
C LEU A 129 -7.33 8.44 -7.29
N GLU A 130 -7.65 8.66 -8.56
CA GLU A 130 -8.87 8.18 -9.22
C GLU A 130 -8.52 7.25 -10.38
N PHE A 131 -9.14 6.08 -10.42
CA PHE A 131 -9.04 5.12 -11.50
C PHE A 131 -10.19 5.34 -12.49
N MET A 132 -9.89 6.01 -13.60
CA MET A 132 -10.90 6.35 -14.61
C MET A 132 -11.34 5.14 -15.45
N THR A 133 -10.51 4.10 -15.46
CA THR A 133 -10.80 2.77 -16.05
C THR A 133 -10.18 1.72 -15.13
N GLU A 134 -10.12 0.46 -15.59
CA GLU A 134 -9.43 -0.60 -14.85
C GLU A 134 -7.99 -0.24 -14.46
N ALA A 135 -7.58 -0.70 -13.28
CA ALA A 135 -6.22 -0.61 -12.79
C ALA A 135 -5.83 -1.89 -12.04
N THR A 136 -4.56 -2.26 -12.12
CA THR A 136 -3.99 -3.40 -11.41
C THR A 136 -2.89 -2.91 -10.49
N LEU A 137 -3.03 -3.13 -9.19
CA LEU A 137 -1.96 -2.98 -8.21
C LEU A 137 -1.26 -4.32 -8.04
N ARG A 138 -0.03 -4.43 -8.54
CA ARG A 138 0.85 -5.57 -8.34
C ARG A 138 1.75 -5.35 -7.12
N PHE A 139 1.72 -6.30 -6.21
CA PHE A 139 2.62 -6.39 -5.06
C PHE A 139 3.69 -7.46 -5.34
N PRO A 140 4.84 -7.12 -5.94
CA PRO A 140 5.94 -8.06 -6.16
C PRO A 140 6.66 -8.38 -4.85
N THR A 141 7.01 -9.64 -4.61
CA THR A 141 7.64 -10.09 -3.36
C THR A 141 8.58 -11.28 -3.55
N ARG A 142 9.54 -11.41 -2.63
CA ARG A 142 10.49 -12.51 -2.52
C ARG A 142 9.85 -13.74 -1.88
N GLU A 143 9.53 -14.75 -2.69
CA GLU A 143 8.92 -16.00 -2.24
C GLU A 143 9.98 -17.02 -1.77
N ARG A 144 10.50 -16.84 -0.55
CA ARG A 144 11.62 -17.64 0.00
C ARG A 144 11.28 -19.11 0.19
N SER A 145 10.05 -19.43 0.57
CA SER A 145 9.55 -20.78 0.89
C SER A 145 9.41 -21.69 -0.32
N LYS A 146 9.30 -21.12 -1.53
CA LYS A 146 9.21 -21.89 -2.77
C LYS A 146 10.52 -22.64 -3.04
N ALA A 147 10.41 -23.96 -3.13
CA ALA A 147 11.53 -24.84 -3.43
C ALA A 147 12.03 -24.61 -4.87
N TYR A 148 13.33 -24.78 -5.04
CA TYR A 148 14.06 -24.53 -6.27
C TYR A 148 13.90 -25.72 -7.25
N SER A 149 13.78 -25.44 -8.56
CA SER A 149 13.75 -26.47 -9.63
C SER A 149 15.17 -26.73 -10.12
N ASP A 150 15.67 -27.97 -10.23
CA ASP A 150 17.09 -28.25 -10.54
C ASP A 150 17.69 -27.53 -11.78
N ASP A 151 16.88 -27.03 -12.71
CA ASP A 151 17.30 -26.28 -13.90
C ASP A 151 17.54 -24.77 -13.62
N LEU A 152 18.80 -24.42 -13.27
CA LEU A 152 19.22 -23.04 -12.97
C LEU A 152 19.44 -22.27 -14.27
N ASP A 153 18.59 -21.28 -14.53
CA ASP A 153 18.90 -20.26 -15.55
C ASP A 153 19.90 -19.25 -14.97
N ILE A 154 21.18 -19.53 -15.16
CA ILE A 154 22.29 -18.69 -14.71
C ILE A 154 22.55 -17.61 -15.76
N GLY A 155 22.34 -16.36 -15.37
CA GLY A 155 22.60 -15.20 -16.19
C GLY A 155 24.09 -15.01 -16.51
N ALA A 156 24.38 -14.13 -17.47
CA ALA A 156 25.75 -13.78 -17.84
C ALA A 156 26.57 -13.17 -16.68
N ASP A 157 25.90 -12.68 -15.64
CA ASP A 157 26.48 -12.17 -14.39
C ASP A 157 26.83 -13.28 -13.38
N GLY A 158 26.56 -14.55 -13.70
CA GLY A 158 26.82 -15.70 -12.86
C GLY A 158 25.77 -15.96 -11.77
N TYR A 159 24.66 -15.22 -11.76
CA TYR A 159 23.58 -15.38 -10.80
C TYR A 159 22.36 -16.08 -11.43
N TYR A 160 21.70 -16.92 -10.64
CA TYR A 160 20.40 -17.47 -10.98
C TYR A 160 19.31 -16.40 -10.87
N THR A 161 18.49 -16.28 -11.92
CA THR A 161 17.32 -15.39 -11.92
C THR A 161 16.13 -16.10 -11.27
N ARG A 162 15.98 -15.92 -9.96
CA ARG A 162 14.82 -16.46 -9.22
C ARG A 162 13.55 -15.68 -9.57
N PRO A 163 12.47 -16.34 -10.02
CA PRO A 163 11.20 -15.65 -10.23
C PRO A 163 10.66 -15.15 -8.89
N TYR A 164 10.10 -13.94 -8.90
CA TYR A 164 9.44 -13.36 -7.74
C TYR A 164 7.97 -13.78 -7.68
N GLY A 165 7.44 -13.86 -6.47
CA GLY A 165 6.01 -14.04 -6.25
C GLY A 165 5.29 -12.70 -6.36
N TRP A 166 4.00 -12.70 -6.68
CA TRP A 166 3.24 -11.47 -6.77
C TRP A 166 1.78 -11.67 -6.36
N LEU A 167 1.17 -10.58 -5.90
CA LEU A 167 -0.25 -10.45 -5.62
C LEU A 167 -0.78 -9.28 -6.46
N ASP A 168 -1.68 -9.55 -7.40
CA ASP A 168 -2.32 -8.53 -8.22
C ASP A 168 -3.70 -8.25 -7.65
N ILE A 169 -3.99 -6.98 -7.38
CA ILE A 169 -5.31 -6.48 -7.01
C ILE A 169 -5.81 -5.66 -8.19
N LYS A 170 -6.72 -6.23 -8.99
CA LYS A 170 -7.42 -5.52 -10.04
C LYS A 170 -8.61 -4.79 -9.44
N ALA A 171 -8.83 -3.57 -9.91
CA ALA A 171 -9.98 -2.76 -9.57
C ALA A 171 -10.57 -2.16 -10.84
N GLY A 172 -11.90 -2.13 -10.91
CA GLY A 172 -12.66 -1.52 -11.99
C GLY A 172 -12.61 0.01 -11.97
N ALA A 173 -13.24 0.59 -12.99
CA ALA A 173 -13.40 2.04 -13.10
C ALA A 173 -14.12 2.65 -11.88
N ASP A 174 -13.92 3.95 -11.67
CA ASP A 174 -14.44 4.73 -10.53
C ASP A 174 -13.95 4.27 -9.15
N SER A 175 -12.90 3.44 -9.11
CA SER A 175 -12.19 3.15 -7.88
C SER A 175 -11.36 4.38 -7.48
N SER A 176 -11.13 4.59 -6.18
CA SER A 176 -10.36 5.73 -5.69
C SER A 176 -9.61 5.47 -4.40
N VAL A 177 -8.57 6.28 -4.18
CA VAL A 177 -7.79 6.34 -2.95
C VAL A 177 -7.65 7.79 -2.54
N LYS A 178 -8.17 8.15 -1.36
CA LYS A 178 -8.10 9.50 -0.80
C LYS A 178 -7.27 9.48 0.48
N LEU A 179 -6.26 10.33 0.55
CA LEU A 179 -5.43 10.54 1.73
C LEU A 179 -5.54 12.00 2.16
N ILE A 180 -5.90 12.25 3.42
CA ILE A 180 -5.95 13.58 4.01
C ILE A 180 -4.91 13.62 5.12
N ILE A 181 -3.97 14.56 5.01
CA ILE A 181 -2.92 14.79 6.01
C ILE A 181 -3.21 16.14 6.66
N PRO A 182 -3.67 16.19 7.92
CA PRO A 182 -3.92 17.45 8.61
C PRO A 182 -2.60 18.16 8.98
N TYR A 183 -2.55 19.48 8.78
CA TYR A 183 -1.47 20.35 9.28
C TYR A 183 -1.83 21.04 10.59
N VAL A 184 -3.11 20.96 10.98
CA VAL A 184 -3.60 21.52 12.23
C VAL A 184 -3.48 20.48 13.32
N LEU A 185 -2.75 20.84 14.37
CA LEU A 185 -2.53 20.00 15.54
C LEU A 185 -3.45 20.46 16.66
N GLY A 186 -4.35 19.59 17.09
CA GLY A 186 -5.17 19.81 18.28
C GLY A 186 -4.41 19.51 19.58
N GLN A 187 -5.07 19.65 20.72
CA GLN A 187 -4.47 19.34 22.03
C GLN A 187 -4.06 17.87 22.19
N GLN A 188 -4.67 16.97 21.42
CA GLN A 188 -4.37 15.53 21.42
C GLN A 188 -3.53 15.11 20.19
N GLY A 189 -3.04 16.06 19.39
CA GLY A 189 -2.37 15.81 18.11
C GLY A 189 -3.32 15.91 16.93
N CYS A 190 -3.09 15.08 15.90
CA CYS A 190 -3.92 15.02 14.70
C CYS A 190 -4.09 13.58 14.22
N ALA A 191 -4.95 13.35 13.23
CA ALA A 191 -5.13 12.03 12.63
C ALA A 191 -5.22 12.16 11.11
N SER A 192 -4.32 11.47 10.41
CA SER A 192 -4.41 11.34 8.95
C SER A 192 -5.43 10.27 8.59
N THR A 193 -6.21 10.50 7.54
CA THR A 193 -7.23 9.55 7.08
C THR A 193 -6.91 9.06 5.68
N LEU A 194 -6.93 7.74 5.49
CA LEU A 194 -6.82 7.08 4.20
C LEU A 194 -8.13 6.33 3.92
N ASP A 195 -8.85 6.74 2.89
CA ASP A 195 -10.06 6.08 2.38
C ASP A 195 -9.74 5.43 1.03
N ILE A 196 -9.96 4.13 0.93
CA ILE A 196 -9.80 3.33 -0.28
C ILE A 196 -11.18 2.78 -0.64
N ASN A 197 -11.60 3.00 -1.88
CA ASN A 197 -12.84 2.43 -2.42
C ASN A 197 -12.53 1.77 -3.77
N LEU A 198 -12.60 0.44 -3.81
CA LEU A 198 -12.34 -0.34 -5.02
C LEU A 198 -13.64 -1.01 -5.48
N LYS A 199 -13.91 -0.92 -6.77
CA LYS A 199 -15.02 -1.61 -7.44
C LYS A 199 -14.50 -2.80 -8.25
N ASP A 200 -15.36 -3.78 -8.52
CA ASP A 200 -15.08 -4.94 -9.38
C ASP A 200 -13.69 -5.55 -9.10
N VAL A 201 -13.47 -5.89 -7.83
CA VAL A 201 -12.19 -6.33 -7.30
C VAL A 201 -11.93 -7.77 -7.69
N ASP A 202 -10.80 -8.01 -8.34
CA ASP A 202 -10.29 -9.33 -8.66
C ASP A 202 -8.83 -9.44 -8.21
N VAL A 203 -8.59 -10.27 -7.20
CA VAL A 203 -7.27 -10.52 -6.63
C VAL A 203 -6.74 -11.82 -7.21
N SER A 204 -5.56 -11.79 -7.79
CA SER A 204 -4.87 -12.96 -8.35
C SER A 204 -3.47 -13.10 -7.76
N THR A 205 -2.92 -14.32 -7.77
CA THR A 205 -1.57 -14.58 -7.24
C THR A 205 -0.69 -15.32 -8.23
N SER A 206 0.63 -15.26 -8.00
CA SER A 206 1.65 -15.96 -8.78
C SER A 206 1.62 -17.49 -8.66
N ILE A 207 0.76 -18.06 -7.81
CA ILE A 207 0.70 -19.51 -7.57
C ILE A 207 0.08 -20.24 -8.75
N ASN A 208 -1.10 -19.80 -9.18
CA ASN A 208 -1.88 -20.46 -10.23
C ASN A 208 -2.46 -19.50 -11.27
N TYR A 209 -2.13 -18.20 -11.18
CA TYR A 209 -2.60 -17.16 -12.12
C TYR A 209 -4.13 -17.05 -12.21
N ALA A 210 -4.85 -17.62 -11.24
CA ALA A 210 -6.30 -17.57 -11.14
C ALA A 210 -6.73 -16.62 -10.03
N SER A 211 -7.99 -16.18 -10.10
CA SER A 211 -8.60 -15.36 -9.06
C SER A 211 -8.57 -16.08 -7.71
N PHE A 212 -7.85 -15.50 -6.76
CA PHE A 212 -7.87 -15.86 -5.34
C PHE A 212 -9.09 -15.26 -4.62
N LEU A 213 -9.44 -14.01 -4.94
CA LEU A 213 -10.59 -13.33 -4.35
C LEU A 213 -11.31 -12.51 -5.41
N GLN A 214 -12.64 -12.61 -5.45
CA GLN A 214 -13.50 -11.78 -6.30
C GLN A 214 -14.55 -11.09 -5.44
N ALA A 215 -14.71 -9.79 -5.57
CA ALA A 215 -15.73 -9.02 -4.86
C ALA A 215 -16.24 -7.86 -5.71
N SER A 216 -17.52 -7.50 -5.61
CA SER A 216 -18.05 -6.33 -6.33
C SER A 216 -17.54 -5.01 -5.75
N ASN A 217 -17.22 -4.98 -4.46
CA ASN A 217 -16.64 -3.83 -3.79
C ASN A 217 -15.68 -4.23 -2.68
N PHE A 218 -14.74 -3.33 -2.42
CA PHE A 218 -13.87 -3.37 -1.25
C PHE A 218 -13.65 -1.93 -0.77
N GLU A 219 -14.04 -1.66 0.47
CA GLU A 219 -13.85 -0.37 1.12
C GLU A 219 -12.87 -0.53 2.28
N MET A 220 -11.91 0.38 2.41
CA MET A 220 -11.02 0.43 3.56
C MET A 220 -10.88 1.87 4.05
N LYS A 221 -10.99 2.05 5.36
CA LYS A 221 -10.71 3.30 6.05
C LYS A 221 -9.60 3.07 7.06
N LEU A 222 -8.54 3.84 6.96
CA LEU A 222 -7.42 3.83 7.90
C LEU A 222 -7.33 5.21 8.58
N LEU A 223 -7.40 5.19 9.91
CA LEU A 223 -7.20 6.35 10.77
C LEU A 223 -5.83 6.25 11.44
N MET A 224 -4.91 7.14 11.08
CA MET A 224 -3.54 7.18 11.59
C MET A 224 -3.39 8.31 12.60
N ASN A 225 -3.69 8.02 13.87
CA ASN A 225 -3.50 8.99 14.95
C ASN A 225 -2.00 9.27 15.17
N SER A 226 -1.69 10.56 15.28
CA SER A 226 -0.36 11.09 15.60
C SER A 226 -0.47 12.05 16.77
N PRO A 227 -0.09 11.62 17.99
CA PRO A 227 0.00 12.50 19.16
C PRO A 227 1.01 13.64 18.97
N LEU A 228 0.98 14.61 19.87
CA LEU A 228 1.93 15.72 19.90
C LEU A 228 3.35 15.25 20.28
N GLU A 229 3.44 14.35 21.25
CA GLU A 229 4.71 13.75 21.63
C GLU A 229 5.18 12.79 20.52
N TRP A 230 6.39 12.99 20.04
CA TRP A 230 6.84 12.39 18.78
C TRP A 230 6.95 10.87 18.84
N ASN A 231 7.38 10.34 19.99
CA ASN A 231 7.55 8.92 20.30
C ASN A 231 6.42 8.34 21.16
N ALA A 232 5.34 9.09 21.37
CA ALA A 232 4.19 8.58 22.10
C ALA A 232 3.55 7.39 21.37
N HIS A 233 2.85 6.56 22.15
CA HIS A 233 2.14 5.42 21.61
C HIS A 233 1.07 5.83 20.59
N ARG A 234 1.11 5.22 19.41
CA ARG A 234 0.16 5.45 18.33
C ARG A 234 -0.82 4.29 18.24
N VAL A 235 -2.08 4.60 17.99
CA VAL A 235 -3.10 3.61 17.68
C VAL A 235 -3.63 3.92 16.30
N TRP A 236 -3.43 3.00 15.37
CA TRP A 236 -3.95 3.10 14.01
C TRP A 236 -5.11 2.13 13.85
N GLU A 237 -6.25 2.65 13.40
CA GLU A 237 -7.48 1.86 13.22
C GLU A 237 -7.72 1.62 11.74
N ILE A 238 -7.73 0.35 11.35
CA ILE A 238 -8.02 -0.12 10.01
C ILE A 238 -9.39 -0.76 10.04
N LYS A 239 -10.33 -0.22 9.26
CA LYS A 239 -11.67 -0.78 9.05
C LYS A 239 -11.79 -1.14 7.58
N ALA A 240 -11.95 -2.41 7.26
CA ALA A 240 -12.17 -2.86 5.90
C ALA A 240 -13.50 -3.61 5.78
N TYR A 241 -14.18 -3.40 4.67
CA TYR A 241 -15.51 -3.92 4.39
C TYR A 241 -15.58 -4.50 2.98
N THR A 242 -16.20 -5.67 2.85
CA THR A 242 -16.57 -6.24 1.55
C THR A 242 -17.84 -7.08 1.68
N ASN A 243 -18.62 -7.15 0.60
CA ASN A 243 -19.87 -7.88 0.56
C ASN A 243 -19.83 -9.03 -0.45
N ARG A 244 -20.26 -10.21 0.00
CA ARG A 244 -20.37 -11.45 -0.77
C ARG A 244 -19.10 -11.80 -1.57
N PRO A 245 -17.88 -11.73 -0.98
CA PRO A 245 -16.69 -12.11 -1.71
C PRO A 245 -16.69 -13.61 -2.01
N ARG A 246 -16.13 -13.99 -3.15
CA ARG A 246 -15.77 -15.38 -3.48
C ARG A 246 -14.28 -15.55 -3.28
N ILE A 247 -13.89 -16.45 -2.39
CA ILE A 247 -12.51 -16.67 -2.00
C ILE A 247 -12.13 -18.10 -2.36
N PHE A 248 -11.11 -18.28 -3.20
CA PHE A 248 -10.57 -19.56 -3.64
C PHE A 248 -9.23 -19.80 -2.96
N LEU A 249 -9.27 -20.46 -1.80
CA LEU A 249 -8.10 -20.65 -0.96
C LEU A 249 -7.41 -21.99 -1.30
N LEU A 250 -6.09 -21.90 -1.46
CA LEU A 250 -5.17 -23.04 -1.57
C LEU A 250 -4.17 -22.94 -0.43
N ARG A 251 -3.58 -24.06 -0.04
CA ARG A 251 -2.52 -24.09 0.98
C ARG A 251 -1.36 -23.16 0.61
N ASP A 252 -0.97 -23.15 -0.65
CA ASP A 252 0.19 -22.38 -1.13
C ASP A 252 0.00 -20.87 -0.98
N HIS A 253 -1.25 -20.37 -1.01
CA HIS A 253 -1.56 -18.97 -0.74
C HIS A 253 -1.08 -18.57 0.67
N ILE A 254 -1.19 -19.47 1.65
CA ILE A 254 -0.73 -19.20 3.03
C ILE A 254 0.79 -18.97 3.05
N PHE A 255 1.56 -19.79 2.32
CA PHE A 255 3.02 -19.64 2.25
C PHE A 255 3.42 -18.35 1.53
N LEU A 256 2.74 -18.03 0.42
CA LEU A 256 2.96 -16.76 -0.30
C LEU A 256 2.72 -15.56 0.61
N PHE A 257 1.60 -15.51 1.33
CA PHE A 257 1.31 -14.39 2.23
C PHE A 257 2.30 -14.30 3.41
N GLN A 258 2.75 -15.44 3.95
CA GLN A 258 3.78 -15.45 5.00
C GLN A 258 5.12 -14.89 4.50
N ASP A 259 5.54 -15.28 3.30
CA ASP A 259 6.76 -14.75 2.69
C ASP A 259 6.64 -13.27 2.34
N MET A 260 5.47 -12.87 1.84
CA MET A 260 5.15 -11.47 1.56
C MET A 260 5.28 -10.59 2.81
N LEU A 261 4.71 -11.03 3.93
CA LEU A 261 4.81 -10.33 5.21
C LEU A 261 6.26 -10.25 5.71
N LYS A 262 7.02 -11.36 5.64
CA LYS A 262 8.44 -11.38 6.03
C LYS A 262 9.29 -10.48 5.15
N ASP A 263 8.98 -10.38 3.86
CA ASP A 263 9.69 -9.54 2.92
C ASP A 263 9.41 -8.05 3.18
N LEU A 264 8.15 -7.70 3.42
CA LEU A 264 7.76 -6.34 3.82
C LEU A 264 8.41 -5.93 5.13
N SER A 265 8.49 -6.83 6.12
CA SER A 265 9.11 -6.57 7.42
C SER A 265 10.63 -6.77 7.44
N SER A 266 11.29 -6.96 6.29
CA SER A 266 12.71 -7.31 6.24
C SER A 266 13.67 -6.12 6.39
N GLU A 267 13.16 -4.91 6.57
CA GLU A 267 13.98 -3.72 6.84
C GLU A 267 14.86 -3.91 8.10
N PRO A 268 16.06 -3.32 8.12
CA PRO A 268 16.89 -3.31 9.32
C PRO A 268 16.10 -2.69 10.47
N LEU A 269 16.16 -3.33 11.64
CA LEU A 269 15.50 -2.84 12.85
C LEU A 269 15.88 -1.38 13.06
N SER A 270 14.88 -0.50 13.16
CA SER A 270 15.07 0.88 13.57
C SER A 270 15.84 0.91 14.89
N ASP A 271 16.81 1.83 15.02
CA ASP A 271 17.46 2.08 16.31
C ASP A 271 16.38 2.28 17.38
N ILE A 272 16.58 1.67 18.55
CA ILE A 272 15.66 1.80 19.70
C ILE A 272 15.45 3.29 20.03
N LEU A 273 16.45 4.14 19.75
CA LEU A 273 16.34 5.58 19.93
C LEU A 273 15.20 6.22 19.11
N TYR A 274 14.87 5.67 17.94
CA TYR A 274 13.84 6.20 17.03
C TYR A 274 12.56 5.35 17.03
N PHE A 275 12.45 4.39 17.93
CA PHE A 275 11.31 3.50 18.02
C PHE A 275 10.05 4.26 18.47
N ILE A 276 8.96 4.08 17.71
CA ILE A 276 7.65 4.64 18.02
C ILE A 276 6.65 3.49 18.19
N PRO A 277 6.20 3.21 19.42
CA PRO A 277 5.30 2.09 19.65
C PRO A 277 3.95 2.34 18.97
N THR A 278 3.58 1.47 18.02
CA THR A 278 2.35 1.61 17.23
C THR A 278 1.50 0.35 17.33
N THR A 279 0.25 0.48 17.78
CA THR A 279 -0.75 -0.60 17.78
C THR A 279 -1.64 -0.46 16.56
N TYR A 280 -1.70 -1.51 15.74
CA TYR A 280 -2.60 -1.61 14.60
C TYR A 280 -3.86 -2.39 15.01
N LYS A 281 -5.03 -1.74 14.98
CA LYS A 281 -6.33 -2.37 15.25
C LYS A 281 -7.03 -2.65 13.93
N PHE A 282 -7.19 -3.94 13.62
CA PHE A 282 -7.86 -4.38 12.40
C PHE A 282 -9.31 -4.77 12.71
N HIS A 283 -10.24 -4.16 11.97
CA HIS A 283 -11.66 -4.50 11.95
C HIS A 283 -12.02 -4.89 10.53
N LEU A 284 -12.35 -6.16 10.32
CA LEU A 284 -12.66 -6.71 9.00
C LEU A 284 -14.11 -7.18 9.00
N ASP A 285 -14.95 -6.50 8.24
CA ASP A 285 -16.37 -6.82 8.08
C ASP A 285 -16.57 -7.48 6.71
N ILE A 286 -16.76 -8.80 6.73
CA ILE A 286 -16.97 -9.61 5.52
C ILE A 286 -18.39 -10.18 5.58
N ASN A 287 -19.28 -9.64 4.75
CA ASN A 287 -20.68 -10.07 4.71
C ASN A 287 -20.88 -11.21 3.71
N ASP A 288 -21.64 -12.25 4.09
CA ASP A 288 -22.06 -13.38 3.24
C ASP A 288 -20.94 -14.00 2.35
N PRO A 289 -19.76 -14.37 2.91
CA PRO A 289 -18.66 -14.88 2.10
C PRO A 289 -18.91 -16.28 1.52
N PHE A 290 -18.44 -16.51 0.30
CA PHE A 290 -18.32 -17.83 -0.30
C PHE A 290 -16.85 -18.25 -0.29
N ILE A 291 -16.50 -19.21 0.57
CA ILE A 291 -15.13 -19.70 0.70
C ILE A 291 -15.05 -21.10 0.07
N TYR A 292 -14.24 -21.21 -0.98
CA TYR A 292 -13.91 -22.46 -1.65
C TYR A 292 -12.53 -22.92 -1.16
N LEU A 293 -12.52 -23.99 -0.36
CA LEU A 293 -11.30 -24.65 0.08
C LEU A 293 -10.98 -25.76 -0.92
N CYS A 294 -10.12 -25.49 -1.88
CA CYS A 294 -9.75 -26.48 -2.88
C CYS A 294 -8.70 -27.42 -2.28
N VAL A 295 -9.17 -28.53 -1.69
CA VAL A 295 -8.33 -29.58 -1.09
C VAL A 295 -8.20 -30.71 -2.10
N ASN A 296 -7.03 -30.85 -2.73
CA ASN A 296 -6.71 -32.06 -3.46
C ASN A 296 -5.24 -32.42 -3.22
N GLU A 297 -5.01 -33.57 -2.57
CA GLU A 297 -3.67 -34.05 -2.22
C GLU A 297 -2.93 -34.66 -3.42
N HIS A 298 -3.65 -35.04 -4.48
CA HIS A 298 -3.10 -35.83 -5.60
C HIS A 298 -3.34 -35.19 -6.98
N ASN A 299 -3.99 -34.03 -7.07
CA ASN A 299 -4.23 -33.33 -8.33
C ASN A 299 -3.58 -31.95 -8.34
N ILE A 300 -2.82 -31.65 -9.39
CA ILE A 300 -2.36 -30.29 -9.68
C ILE A 300 -3.60 -29.49 -10.08
N ILE A 301 -4.19 -28.73 -9.14
CA ILE A 301 -5.33 -27.86 -9.43
C ILE A 301 -4.83 -26.75 -10.36
N SER A 302 -4.99 -26.98 -11.66
CA SER A 302 -4.57 -26.04 -12.70
C SER A 302 -5.48 -24.82 -12.75
N ASN A 303 -6.74 -24.97 -12.34
CA ASN A 303 -7.71 -23.88 -12.27
C ASN A 303 -8.64 -24.07 -11.04
N PRO A 304 -8.43 -23.34 -9.94
CA PRO A 304 -9.29 -23.44 -8.75
C PRO A 304 -10.72 -22.94 -9.00
N ASN A 305 -10.92 -22.11 -10.04
CA ASN A 305 -12.20 -21.49 -10.34
C ASN A 305 -13.13 -22.39 -11.16
N ALA A 306 -12.62 -23.52 -11.68
CA ALA A 306 -13.40 -24.53 -12.39
C ALA A 306 -14.09 -25.48 -11.39
N ILE A 307 -15.23 -25.06 -10.84
CA ILE A 307 -15.98 -25.79 -9.81
C ILE A 307 -16.34 -27.21 -10.27
N ASP A 308 -16.75 -27.36 -11.53
CA ASP A 308 -17.16 -28.65 -12.09
C ASP A 308 -15.99 -29.64 -12.21
N ASP A 309 -14.79 -29.16 -12.55
CA ASP A 309 -13.59 -29.99 -12.68
C ASP A 309 -12.96 -30.34 -11.33
N ASN A 310 -13.06 -29.45 -10.36
CA ASN A 310 -12.53 -29.64 -9.00
C ASN A 310 -13.43 -30.52 -8.11
N SER A 311 -14.60 -30.93 -8.60
CA SER A 311 -15.53 -31.83 -7.89
C SER A 311 -15.19 -33.32 -8.01
N LYS A 312 -14.21 -33.67 -8.86
CA LYS A 312 -13.86 -35.07 -9.15
C LYS A 312 -12.65 -35.51 -8.32
N ILE A 313 -12.89 -36.39 -7.35
CA ILE A 313 -11.83 -37.16 -6.70
C ILE A 313 -11.49 -38.32 -7.63
N TYR A 314 -10.32 -38.27 -8.27
CA TYR A 314 -9.77 -39.44 -8.95
C TYR A 314 -9.23 -40.38 -7.86
N MET A 315 -9.92 -41.50 -7.67
CA MET A 315 -9.52 -42.59 -6.76
C MET A 315 -8.57 -43.55 -7.47
#